data_AF-A0A5A5RJF4-F1
#
_entry.id   AF-A0A5A5RJF4-F1
#
_cell.length_a   1.000
_cell.length_b   1.000
_cell.length_c   1.000
_cell.angle_alpha   90.00
_cell.angle_beta   90.00
_cell.angle_gamma   90.00
#
_symmetry.space_group_name_H-M   'P 1'
#
loop_
_entity.id
_entity.type
_entity.pdbx_description
1 polymer ?
#
loop_
_entity_poly.entity_id
_entity_poly.type
_entity_poly.pdbx_seq_one_letter_code
_entity_poly.pdbx_strand_id
1 'polypeptide(L)'
;MLPTDIDDTTNDNSLENSFSWNDSCQYIDGDQELLWKTEFGLTSFNNNGEPIFAILGNTTSLRQSNIPGNSSLNSPPEMQWVYAILKGIRLLGKAPIRRTSRRQPSLLKVTSKKISASRFDLADTLARRIFRWVGTDDFDELENVCQRIGLAKKITVQKFVLSEHSGQTGQDKDEEYIASVLLDGVNIGLLSDGTLRVLSILIEIIAHYPNATTIIEEPETQIHPAMLAKLLNEIKSYTWDENLIISTHSPQVVAWTKPENISLVYRNQGRTSVRKLEEGEIEKVVEHLCEEGDLGDWIYSGILDE
;
A
#
# COMPACT_ATOMS: atom_id res chain seq x y z
N MET A 1 -48.98 18.63 45.80
CA MET A 1 -49.37 18.06 44.50
C MET A 1 -48.48 18.71 43.47
N LEU A 2 -47.61 17.90 42.84
CA LEU A 2 -46.72 18.12 41.69
C LEU A 2 -45.85 19.41 41.56
N PRO A 3 -44.55 19.26 41.23
CA PRO A 3 -43.59 20.35 40.99
C PRO A 3 -43.38 20.68 39.49
N THR A 4 -43.04 21.93 39.19
CA THR A 4 -42.52 22.55 37.94
C THR A 4 -41.90 23.88 38.41
N ASP A 5 -40.75 24.42 38.01
CA ASP A 5 -39.75 24.20 36.95
C ASP A 5 -38.40 24.75 37.48
N ILE A 6 -37.28 24.04 37.26
CA ILE A 6 -36.20 24.35 36.29
C ILE A 6 -35.48 25.68 36.58
N ASP A 7 -34.23 25.59 37.06
CA ASP A 7 -33.16 26.41 36.49
C ASP A 7 -31.76 25.76 36.60
N ASP A 8 -31.20 25.53 35.42
CA ASP A 8 -29.80 25.48 34.98
C ASP A 8 -28.67 25.17 35.97
N THR A 9 -28.15 23.93 35.87
CA THR A 9 -26.70 23.66 35.83
C THR A 9 -26.46 22.34 35.09
N THR A 10 -26.49 22.33 33.76
CA THR A 10 -25.89 21.24 32.98
C THR A 10 -24.38 21.31 33.12
N ASN A 11 -23.87 20.46 34.00
CA ASN A 11 -22.45 20.19 34.18
C ASN A 11 -21.95 19.46 32.92
N ASP A 12 -21.33 20.21 32.02
CA ASP A 12 -20.58 19.72 30.85
C ASP A 12 -19.38 18.90 31.35
N ASN A 13 -19.62 17.62 31.63
CA ASN A 13 -18.61 16.62 31.88
C ASN A 13 -18.99 15.32 31.17
N SER A 14 -19.32 15.40 29.88
CA SER A 14 -19.13 14.26 29.00
C SER A 14 -17.65 14.21 28.63
N LEU A 15 -16.87 13.56 29.49
CA LEU A 15 -15.57 13.01 29.12
C LEU A 15 -15.80 12.17 27.85
N GLU A 16 -15.37 12.70 26.71
CA GLU A 16 -15.15 11.89 25.52
C GLU A 16 -14.22 10.75 25.93
N ASN A 17 -14.77 9.54 26.11
CA ASN A 17 -13.98 8.33 26.26
C ASN A 17 -13.19 8.17 24.95
N SER A 18 -12.00 8.77 24.90
CA SER A 18 -11.06 8.60 23.81
C SER A 18 -10.75 7.11 23.72
N PHE A 19 -11.21 6.46 22.66
CA PHE A 19 -10.90 5.07 22.38
C PHE A 19 -9.36 4.90 22.36
N SER A 20 -8.81 4.21 23.37
CA SER A 20 -7.39 3.93 23.48
C SER A 20 -7.10 2.59 22.80
N TRP A 21 -6.39 2.65 21.67
CA TRP A 21 -5.94 1.46 20.93
C TRP A 21 -4.99 0.55 21.73
N ASN A 22 -4.46 1.04 22.86
CA ASN A 22 -3.59 0.27 23.75
C ASN A 22 -4.37 -0.54 24.79
N ASP A 23 -5.69 -0.44 24.83
CA ASP A 23 -6.50 -1.15 25.80
C ASP A 23 -6.66 -2.60 25.35
N SER A 24 -6.27 -3.54 26.21
CA SER A 24 -6.51 -4.96 25.97
C SER A 24 -7.98 -5.26 26.22
N CYS A 25 -8.74 -5.68 25.20
CA CYS A 25 -10.14 -6.05 25.42
C CYS A 25 -10.22 -7.42 26.09
N GLN A 26 -10.88 -7.48 27.25
CA GLN A 26 -11.31 -8.71 27.92
C GLN A 26 -12.81 -8.95 27.61
N TYR A 27 -13.32 -10.18 27.82
CA TYR A 27 -14.71 -10.72 27.78
C TYR A 27 -14.87 -11.88 26.77
N ILE A 28 -15.44 -13.05 27.10
CA ILE A 28 -16.86 -13.29 27.47
C ILE A 28 -17.06 -14.28 28.63
N ASP A 29 -16.09 -15.14 28.96
CA ASP A 29 -16.19 -16.01 30.15
C ASP A 29 -15.40 -15.41 31.31
N GLY A 30 -15.85 -15.64 32.54
CA GLY A 30 -15.29 -15.06 33.77
C GLY A 30 -13.83 -15.39 34.07
N ASP A 31 -13.12 -16.04 33.15
CA ASP A 31 -11.75 -16.53 33.29
C ASP A 31 -10.65 -15.54 32.82
N GLN A 32 -10.99 -14.28 32.52
CA GLN A 32 -10.02 -13.22 32.21
C GLN A 32 -8.97 -13.58 31.12
N GLU A 33 -9.31 -14.43 30.15
CA GLU A 33 -8.38 -14.76 29.07
C GLU A 33 -8.19 -13.56 28.12
N LEU A 34 -6.92 -13.20 27.89
CA LEU A 34 -6.54 -12.10 27.01
C LEU A 34 -6.66 -12.53 25.54
N LEU A 35 -7.72 -12.11 24.86
CA LEU A 35 -7.99 -12.48 23.46
C LEU A 35 -7.01 -11.82 22.47
N TRP A 36 -6.63 -10.57 22.76
CA TRP A 36 -5.69 -9.82 21.95
C TRP A 36 -4.93 -8.78 22.76
N LYS A 37 -3.74 -8.44 22.28
CA LYS A 37 -2.88 -7.40 22.84
C LYS A 37 -2.33 -6.53 21.73
N THR A 38 -2.47 -5.22 21.88
CA THR A 38 -1.80 -4.24 21.02
C THR A 38 -0.61 -3.68 21.76
N GLU A 39 0.60 -4.01 21.30
CA GLU A 39 1.83 -3.41 21.80
C GLU A 39 2.53 -2.70 20.65
N PHE A 40 2.90 -1.43 20.85
CA PHE A 40 3.61 -0.63 19.84
C PHE A 40 2.89 -0.57 18.47
N GLY A 41 1.55 -0.60 18.48
CA GLY A 41 0.75 -0.62 17.25
C GLY A 41 0.67 -1.98 16.55
N LEU A 42 1.28 -3.03 17.11
CA LEU A 42 1.14 -4.40 16.63
C LEU A 42 0.10 -5.14 17.48
N THR A 43 -1.02 -5.47 16.85
CA THR A 43 -2.04 -6.32 17.44
C THR A 43 -1.70 -7.79 17.26
N SER A 44 -1.63 -8.52 18.38
CA SER A 44 -1.40 -9.97 18.45
C SER A 44 -2.62 -10.67 19.05
N PHE A 45 -3.02 -11.81 18.48
CA PHE A 45 -4.14 -12.62 18.97
C PHE A 45 -3.62 -13.88 19.65
N ASN A 46 -4.22 -14.19 20.80
CA ASN A 46 -3.98 -15.46 21.48
C ASN A 46 -5.05 -16.46 21.04
N ASN A 47 -4.65 -17.54 20.39
CA ASN A 47 -5.55 -18.60 19.93
C ASN A 47 -5.15 -19.94 20.53
N ASN A 48 -5.29 -20.13 21.84
CA ASN A 48 -5.24 -21.43 22.54
C ASN A 48 -4.20 -22.44 21.99
N GLY A 49 -2.97 -21.99 21.67
CA GLY A 49 -1.87 -22.82 21.16
C GLY A 49 -1.62 -22.81 19.64
N GLU A 50 -2.41 -22.10 18.83
CA GLU A 50 -2.20 -21.88 17.39
C GLU A 50 -1.44 -20.56 17.10
N PRO A 51 -0.79 -20.43 15.93
CA PRO A 51 0.09 -19.31 15.64
C PRO A 51 -0.62 -17.94 15.68
N ILE A 52 0.06 -16.96 16.28
CA ILE A 52 -0.35 -15.55 16.36
C ILE A 52 -0.62 -15.02 14.96
N PHE A 53 -1.84 -14.53 14.72
CA PHE A 53 -2.21 -13.85 13.47
C PHE A 53 -1.85 -12.37 13.57
N ALA A 54 -1.12 -11.84 12.58
CA ALA A 54 -0.96 -10.40 12.39
C ALA A 54 -1.97 -9.94 11.34
N ILE A 55 -2.89 -9.04 11.70
CA ILE A 55 -3.80 -8.42 10.74
C ILE A 55 -3.08 -7.22 10.13
N LEU A 56 -2.39 -7.46 9.02
CA LEU A 56 -1.84 -6.39 8.20
C LEU A 56 -2.74 -6.17 6.97
N GLY A 57 -2.77 -4.92 6.50
CA GLY A 57 -3.40 -4.58 5.22
C GLY A 57 -2.79 -5.36 4.05
N ASN A 58 -3.42 -5.27 2.88
CA ASN A 58 -2.90 -5.94 1.70
C ASN A 58 -1.54 -5.30 1.33
N THR A 59 -0.45 -6.03 1.57
CA THR A 59 0.90 -5.59 1.20
C THR A 59 1.36 -6.39 -0.01
N THR A 60 2.04 -5.75 -0.96
CA THR A 60 2.59 -6.42 -2.15
C THR A 60 3.67 -7.46 -1.83
N SER A 61 4.17 -7.50 -0.58
CA SER A 61 5.33 -8.30 -0.17
C SER A 61 5.02 -9.38 0.88
N LEU A 62 3.87 -9.33 1.56
CA LEU A 62 3.46 -10.33 2.53
C LEU A 62 2.13 -10.94 2.10
N ARG A 63 2.11 -12.27 1.94
CA ARG A 63 0.84 -13.00 1.83
C ARG A 63 0.05 -12.73 3.10
N GLN A 64 -1.15 -12.18 2.96
CA GLN A 64 -2.15 -12.26 4.03
C GLN A 64 -2.35 -13.73 4.38
N SER A 65 -2.28 -14.06 5.67
CA SER A 65 -2.91 -15.26 6.17
C SER A 65 -4.40 -15.08 5.95
N ASN A 66 -4.97 -15.80 4.98
CA ASN A 66 -6.41 -15.92 4.90
C ASN A 66 -6.87 -16.56 6.21
N ILE A 67 -7.75 -15.88 6.94
CA ILE A 67 -8.57 -16.56 7.95
C ILE A 67 -9.35 -17.62 7.17
N PRO A 68 -9.12 -18.92 7.39
CA PRO A 68 -9.87 -19.96 6.69
C PRO A 68 -11.35 -19.74 7.01
N GLY A 69 -12.23 -19.73 6.02
CA GLY A 69 -13.68 -19.57 6.25
C GLY A 69 -14.30 -20.65 7.16
N ASN A 70 -13.52 -21.67 7.54
CA ASN A 70 -13.87 -22.75 8.46
C ASN A 70 -13.02 -22.79 9.74
N SER A 71 -12.19 -21.78 10.03
CA SER A 71 -11.52 -21.73 11.34
C SER A 71 -12.55 -21.39 12.40
N SER A 72 -12.61 -22.17 13.47
CA SER A 72 -13.40 -21.92 14.69
C SER A 72 -12.86 -20.73 15.49
N LEU A 73 -12.43 -19.68 14.81
CA LEU A 73 -12.07 -18.41 15.41
C LEU A 73 -13.38 -17.74 15.81
N ASN A 74 -13.74 -17.85 17.09
CA ASN A 74 -14.76 -17.01 17.72
C ASN A 74 -14.24 -15.58 17.83
N SER A 75 -14.02 -14.91 16.69
CA SER A 75 -13.69 -13.49 16.66
C SER A 75 -14.95 -12.69 17.00
N PRO A 76 -14.89 -11.68 17.88
CA PRO A 76 -15.99 -10.74 18.09
C PRO A 76 -16.49 -10.16 16.76
N PRO A 77 -17.79 -9.86 16.60
CA PRO A 77 -18.32 -9.29 15.35
C PRO A 77 -17.62 -7.98 14.95
N GLU A 78 -17.16 -7.17 15.90
CA GLU A 78 -16.41 -5.94 15.68
C GLU A 78 -15.07 -6.20 14.98
N MET A 79 -14.44 -7.35 15.23
CA MET A 79 -13.19 -7.75 14.58
C MET A 79 -13.36 -8.03 13.10
N GLN A 80 -14.55 -8.49 12.68
CA GLN A 80 -14.84 -8.67 11.26
C GLN A 80 -14.87 -7.33 10.54
N TRP A 81 -15.32 -6.26 11.20
CA TRP A 81 -15.29 -4.90 10.67
C TRP A 81 -13.86 -4.36 10.55
N VAL A 82 -13.05 -4.51 11.60
CA VAL A 82 -11.63 -4.12 11.57
C VAL A 82 -10.90 -4.88 10.46
N TYR A 83 -11.09 -6.19 10.35
CA TYR A 83 -10.51 -6.99 9.29
C TYR A 83 -10.98 -6.56 7.90
N ALA A 84 -12.27 -6.27 7.73
CA ALA A 84 -12.80 -5.78 6.46
C ALA A 84 -12.17 -4.43 6.05
N ILE A 85 -12.02 -3.51 7.01
CA ILE A 85 -11.34 -2.21 6.79
C ILE A 85 -9.87 -2.45 6.42
N LEU A 86 -9.12 -3.19 7.24
CA LEU A 86 -7.70 -3.43 7.01
C LEU A 86 -7.44 -4.16 5.69
N LYS A 87 -8.33 -5.09 5.30
CA LYS A 87 -8.27 -5.76 3.99
C LYS A 87 -8.43 -4.79 2.81
N GLY A 88 -9.16 -3.69 3.01
CA GLY A 88 -9.29 -2.59 2.04
C GLY A 88 -8.10 -1.63 2.02
N ILE A 89 -7.16 -1.73 2.96
CA ILE A 89 -5.92 -0.93 2.95
C ILE A 89 -4.89 -1.60 2.05
N ARG A 90 -4.41 -0.88 1.04
CA ARG A 90 -3.30 -1.25 0.16
C ARG A 90 -2.05 -0.53 0.63
N LEU A 91 -1.02 -1.27 1.05
CA LEU A 91 0.24 -0.70 1.51
C LEU A 91 1.38 -1.02 0.53
N LEU A 92 1.89 0.02 -0.13
CA LEU A 92 3.11 -0.01 -0.93
C LEU A 92 4.29 0.46 -0.08
N GLY A 93 4.75 -0.42 0.81
CA GLY A 93 5.87 -0.14 1.69
C GLY A 93 7.22 0.00 0.96
N LYS A 94 8.24 0.40 1.72
CA LYS A 94 9.65 0.45 1.27
C LYS A 94 10.27 -0.96 1.27
N ALA A 95 9.71 -1.88 0.48
CA ALA A 95 10.26 -3.21 0.33
C ALA A 95 11.53 -3.21 -0.53
N PRO A 96 12.53 -4.06 -0.22
CA PRO A 96 13.69 -4.21 -1.08
C PRO A 96 13.27 -4.72 -2.45
N ILE A 97 13.62 -3.97 -3.51
CA ILE A 97 13.24 -4.30 -4.89
C ILE A 97 13.88 -5.63 -5.33
N ARG A 98 15.10 -5.89 -4.85
CA ARG A 98 15.88 -7.10 -5.17
C ARG A 98 16.49 -7.70 -3.91
N ARG A 99 16.57 -9.04 -3.89
CA ARG A 99 17.28 -9.79 -2.84
C ARG A 99 18.79 -9.81 -3.04
N THR A 100 19.26 -9.64 -4.28
CA THR A 100 20.68 -9.69 -4.65
C THR A 100 21.02 -8.56 -5.61
N SER A 101 22.27 -8.10 -5.62
CA SER A 101 22.75 -7.04 -6.51
C SER A 101 22.75 -7.44 -8.00
N ARG A 102 22.74 -8.75 -8.31
CA ARG A 102 22.73 -9.23 -9.69
C ARG A 102 21.32 -9.15 -10.28
N ARG A 103 21.20 -8.41 -11.38
CA ARG A 103 19.99 -8.43 -12.22
C ARG A 103 19.92 -9.74 -12.99
N GLN A 104 18.73 -10.31 -13.06
CA GLN A 104 18.46 -11.62 -13.64
C GLN A 104 17.11 -11.57 -14.35
N PRO A 105 16.93 -12.29 -15.46
CA PRO A 105 15.66 -12.30 -16.16
C PRO A 105 14.58 -12.94 -15.27
N SER A 106 13.40 -12.31 -15.25
CA SER A 106 12.19 -12.91 -14.69
C SER A 106 11.59 -13.88 -15.71
N LEU A 107 11.37 -15.11 -15.25
CA LEU A 107 10.83 -16.22 -16.05
C LEU A 107 9.71 -16.86 -15.24
N LEU A 108 8.49 -16.79 -15.77
CA LEU A 108 7.31 -17.35 -15.15
C LEU A 108 7.05 -18.73 -15.76
N LYS A 109 7.04 -19.78 -14.95
CA LYS A 109 6.56 -21.08 -15.40
C LYS A 109 5.04 -21.09 -15.28
N VAL A 110 4.36 -21.31 -16.40
CA VAL A 110 2.91 -21.38 -16.48
C VAL A 110 2.50 -22.81 -16.78
N THR A 111 1.64 -23.35 -15.93
CA THR A 111 0.92 -24.60 -16.15
C THR A 111 -0.58 -24.30 -16.14
N SER A 112 -1.41 -25.21 -16.64
CA SER A 112 -2.88 -25.02 -16.74
C SER A 112 -3.54 -24.58 -15.42
N LYS A 113 -2.98 -25.00 -14.28
CA LYS A 113 -3.52 -24.73 -12.94
C LYS A 113 -2.75 -23.68 -12.15
N LYS A 114 -1.52 -23.30 -12.55
CA LYS A 114 -0.66 -22.48 -11.70
C LYS A 114 0.37 -21.67 -12.48
N ILE A 115 0.57 -20.43 -12.04
CA ILE A 115 1.74 -19.62 -12.39
C ILE A 115 2.73 -19.74 -11.23
N SER A 116 3.92 -20.26 -11.48
CA SER A 116 5.03 -20.26 -10.53
C SER A 116 6.15 -19.34 -11.02
N ALA A 117 6.83 -18.71 -10.07
CA ALA A 117 7.96 -17.85 -10.34
C ALA A 117 9.19 -18.47 -9.67
N SER A 118 10.36 -18.21 -10.24
CA SER A 118 11.60 -18.86 -9.80
C SER A 118 12.15 -18.30 -8.49
N ARG A 119 11.96 -17.00 -8.22
CA ARG A 119 12.68 -16.29 -7.15
C ARG A 119 11.82 -15.46 -6.21
N PHE A 120 10.55 -15.23 -6.56
CA PHE A 120 9.59 -14.45 -5.75
C PHE A 120 10.16 -13.08 -5.34
N ASP A 121 10.81 -12.40 -6.28
CA ASP A 121 11.22 -10.99 -6.13
C ASP A 121 10.12 -10.04 -6.66
N LEU A 122 10.34 -8.72 -6.54
CA LEU A 122 9.37 -7.74 -7.04
C LEU A 122 9.15 -7.93 -8.54
N ALA A 123 10.20 -8.14 -9.33
CA ALA A 123 10.10 -8.32 -10.77
C ALA A 123 9.21 -9.52 -11.15
N ASP A 124 9.38 -10.67 -10.49
CA ASP A 124 8.52 -11.85 -10.67
C ASP A 124 7.06 -11.58 -10.29
N THR A 125 6.84 -10.75 -9.27
CA THR A 125 5.50 -10.37 -8.79
C THR A 125 4.81 -9.46 -9.79
N LEU A 126 5.51 -8.44 -10.28
CA LEU A 126 5.03 -7.53 -11.31
C LEU A 126 4.80 -8.27 -12.63
N ALA A 127 5.75 -9.11 -13.05
CA ALA A 127 5.62 -9.93 -14.25
C ALA A 127 4.34 -10.78 -14.20
N ARG A 128 4.07 -11.40 -13.05
CA ARG A 128 2.88 -12.22 -12.85
C ARG A 128 1.59 -11.39 -12.91
N ARG A 129 1.57 -10.19 -12.33
CA ARG A 129 0.40 -9.30 -12.40
C ARG A 129 0.14 -8.84 -13.83
N ILE A 130 1.16 -8.33 -14.51
CA ILE A 130 1.07 -7.92 -15.92
C ILE A 130 0.60 -9.09 -16.78
N PHE A 131 1.17 -10.28 -16.58
CA PHE A 131 0.77 -11.48 -17.31
C PHE A 131 -0.72 -11.83 -17.13
N ARG A 132 -1.28 -11.62 -15.92
CA ARG A 132 -2.71 -11.84 -15.65
C ARG A 132 -3.62 -10.81 -16.29
N TRP A 133 -3.12 -9.60 -16.52
CA TRP A 133 -3.84 -8.53 -17.18
C TRP A 133 -3.80 -8.62 -18.71
N VAL A 134 -2.95 -9.48 -19.30
CA VAL A 134 -2.89 -9.60 -20.76
C VAL A 134 -4.29 -9.87 -21.34
N GLY A 135 -4.78 -8.94 -22.16
CA GLY A 135 -6.12 -9.00 -22.77
C GLY A 135 -7.25 -8.37 -21.94
N THR A 136 -6.95 -7.66 -20.85
CA THR A 136 -7.90 -6.85 -20.08
C THR A 136 -7.64 -5.36 -20.27
N ASP A 137 -8.65 -4.51 -20.03
CA ASP A 137 -8.53 -3.06 -20.11
C ASP A 137 -7.39 -2.51 -19.22
N ASP A 138 -7.15 -3.11 -18.05
CA ASP A 138 -6.04 -2.74 -17.15
C ASP A 138 -4.65 -2.85 -17.81
N PHE A 139 -4.46 -3.79 -18.76
CA PHE A 139 -3.19 -3.95 -19.46
C PHE A 139 -2.98 -2.86 -20.49
N ASP A 140 -4.02 -2.54 -21.25
CA ASP A 140 -3.99 -1.45 -22.23
C ASP A 140 -3.78 -0.11 -21.51
N GLU A 141 -4.45 0.09 -20.38
CA GLU A 141 -4.26 1.28 -19.55
C GLU A 141 -2.85 1.38 -18.96
N LEU A 142 -2.30 0.27 -18.46
CA LEU A 142 -0.92 0.24 -18.00
C LEU A 142 0.07 0.62 -19.11
N GLU A 143 -0.11 0.11 -20.33
CA GLU A 143 0.72 0.46 -21.48
C GLU A 143 0.59 1.95 -21.83
N ASN A 144 -0.65 2.48 -21.87
CA ASN A 144 -0.93 3.89 -22.13
C ASN A 144 -0.25 4.83 -21.11
N VAL A 145 -0.36 4.51 -19.81
CA VAL A 145 0.28 5.28 -18.74
C VAL A 145 1.80 5.22 -18.87
N CYS A 146 2.36 4.04 -19.14
CA CYS A 146 3.80 3.86 -19.34
C CYS A 146 4.31 4.73 -20.50
N GLN A 147 3.55 4.82 -21.60
CA GLN A 147 3.88 5.69 -22.73
C GLN A 147 3.77 7.18 -22.35
N ARG A 148 2.69 7.56 -21.66
CA ARG A 148 2.40 8.94 -21.24
C ARG A 148 3.49 9.52 -20.33
N ILE A 149 3.95 8.75 -19.35
CA ILE A 149 5.05 9.20 -18.46
C ILE A 149 6.44 8.97 -19.07
N GLY A 150 6.54 8.21 -20.16
CA GLY A 150 7.79 7.87 -20.82
C GLY A 150 8.60 6.80 -20.08
N LEU A 151 7.94 5.88 -19.39
CA LEU A 151 8.55 4.73 -18.73
C LEU A 151 8.92 3.62 -19.73
N ALA A 152 8.01 3.34 -20.68
CA ALA A 152 8.20 2.37 -21.74
C ALA A 152 7.28 2.72 -22.93
N LYS A 153 7.72 2.42 -24.15
CA LYS A 153 6.90 2.58 -25.36
C LYS A 153 5.98 1.40 -25.59
N LYS A 154 6.43 0.19 -25.22
CA LYS A 154 5.67 -1.04 -25.46
C LYS A 154 5.92 -2.08 -24.38
N ILE A 155 4.84 -2.73 -23.93
CA ILE A 155 4.88 -3.89 -23.05
C ILE A 155 4.56 -5.13 -23.88
N THR A 156 5.44 -6.12 -23.86
CA THR A 156 5.25 -7.38 -24.60
C THR A 156 5.35 -8.58 -23.69
N VAL A 157 4.54 -9.60 -23.99
CA VAL A 157 4.58 -10.88 -23.29
C VAL A 157 4.97 -11.97 -24.26
N GLN A 158 6.14 -12.56 -24.05
CA GLN A 158 6.64 -13.68 -24.84
C GLN A 158 6.33 -15.00 -24.14
N LYS A 159 5.86 -15.98 -24.91
CA LYS A 159 5.58 -17.35 -24.44
C LYS A 159 6.52 -18.32 -25.15
N PHE A 160 7.21 -19.16 -24.40
CA PHE A 160 8.13 -20.18 -24.88
C PHE A 160 7.62 -21.56 -24.43
N VAL A 161 7.11 -22.35 -25.37
CA VAL A 161 6.59 -23.70 -25.08
C VAL A 161 7.74 -24.64 -24.76
N LEU A 162 7.66 -25.36 -23.63
CA LEU A 162 8.76 -26.19 -23.12
C LEU A 162 8.76 -27.62 -23.71
N SER A 163 7.63 -28.12 -24.24
CA SER A 163 7.60 -29.35 -25.05
C SER A 163 6.31 -29.48 -25.86
N GLU A 164 6.43 -29.85 -27.14
CA GLU A 164 5.41 -30.64 -27.84
C GLU A 164 5.77 -32.12 -27.62
N HIS A 165 5.19 -32.78 -26.62
CA HIS A 165 5.34 -34.24 -26.55
C HIS A 165 4.49 -34.89 -27.65
N SER A 166 5.16 -35.28 -28.75
CA SER A 166 4.69 -36.28 -29.70
C SER A 166 4.58 -37.63 -28.97
N GLY A 167 3.37 -38.05 -28.63
CA GLY A 167 3.11 -39.31 -27.93
C GLY A 167 1.63 -39.44 -27.56
N GLN A 168 1.06 -40.59 -27.91
CA GLN A 168 -0.36 -40.91 -27.98
C GLN A 168 -0.98 -41.21 -26.61
N THR A 169 -2.13 -40.61 -26.33
CA THR A 169 -3.42 -41.17 -25.85
C THR A 169 -4.16 -40.10 -25.04
N GLY A 170 -5.47 -39.99 -25.24
CA GLY A 170 -6.29 -38.90 -24.73
C GLY A 170 -6.30 -38.81 -23.21
N GLN A 171 -5.83 -37.67 -22.70
CA GLN A 171 -6.24 -36.99 -21.47
C GLN A 171 -5.49 -35.63 -21.45
N ASP A 172 -6.19 -34.56 -21.06
CA ASP A 172 -5.78 -33.14 -21.10
C ASP A 172 -4.25 -32.93 -21.09
N LYS A 173 -3.69 -32.53 -22.23
CA LYS A 173 -2.29 -32.06 -22.31
C LYS A 173 -2.23 -30.66 -21.73
N ASP A 174 -1.89 -30.58 -20.44
CA ASP A 174 -1.51 -29.34 -19.79
C ASP A 174 -0.23 -28.80 -20.46
N GLU A 175 -0.37 -27.87 -21.40
CA GLU A 175 0.77 -27.23 -22.05
C GLU A 175 1.57 -26.40 -21.02
N GLU A 176 2.78 -26.85 -20.71
CA GLU A 176 3.72 -26.07 -19.90
C GLU A 176 4.52 -25.12 -20.80
N TYR A 177 4.54 -23.83 -20.43
CA TYR A 177 5.34 -22.83 -21.11
C TYR A 177 5.99 -21.86 -20.13
N ILE A 178 7.06 -21.21 -20.59
CA ILE A 178 7.70 -20.08 -19.91
C ILE A 178 7.13 -18.80 -20.48
N ALA A 179 6.59 -17.95 -19.63
CA ALA A 179 6.22 -16.59 -19.98
C ALA A 179 7.27 -15.59 -19.49
N SER A 180 7.52 -14.57 -20.32
CA SER A 180 8.40 -13.46 -20.00
C SER A 180 7.73 -12.14 -20.37
N VAL A 181 7.81 -11.16 -19.47
CA VAL A 181 7.32 -9.80 -19.69
C VAL A 181 8.51 -8.90 -20.04
N LEU A 182 8.39 -8.15 -21.12
CA LEU A 182 9.42 -7.25 -21.60
C LEU A 182 8.86 -5.84 -21.78
N LEU A 183 9.61 -4.85 -21.30
CA LEU A 183 9.37 -3.43 -21.53
C LEU A 183 10.40 -2.98 -22.57
N ASP A 184 9.93 -2.49 -23.72
CA ASP A 184 10.78 -2.09 -24.85
C ASP A 184 11.80 -3.16 -25.27
N GLY A 185 11.40 -4.44 -25.19
CA GLY A 185 12.25 -5.58 -25.51
C GLY A 185 13.24 -5.99 -24.42
N VAL A 186 13.25 -5.32 -23.26
CA VAL A 186 14.06 -5.68 -22.09
C VAL A 186 13.21 -6.46 -21.10
N ASN A 187 13.67 -7.66 -20.72
CA ASN A 187 13.01 -8.46 -19.69
C ASN A 187 12.88 -7.67 -18.37
N ILE A 188 11.69 -7.71 -17.77
CA ILE A 188 11.35 -6.98 -16.54
C ILE A 188 12.35 -7.20 -15.39
N GLY A 189 12.88 -8.42 -15.24
CA GLY A 189 13.88 -8.74 -14.23
C GLY A 189 15.22 -8.04 -14.42
N LEU A 190 15.51 -7.51 -15.62
CA LEU A 190 16.74 -6.80 -15.97
C LEU A 190 16.62 -5.26 -15.88
N LEU A 191 15.42 -4.73 -15.61
CA LEU A 191 15.18 -3.29 -15.54
C LEU A 191 15.89 -2.63 -14.35
N SER A 192 15.96 -1.30 -14.36
CA SER A 192 16.46 -0.55 -13.21
C SER A 192 15.51 -0.69 -12.01
N ASP A 193 16.04 -0.51 -10.81
CA ASP A 193 15.26 -0.60 -9.58
C ASP A 193 14.19 0.49 -9.53
N GLY A 194 14.52 1.73 -9.94
CA GLY A 194 13.57 2.81 -10.12
C GLY A 194 12.45 2.48 -11.11
N THR A 195 12.76 1.83 -12.24
CA THR A 195 11.74 1.39 -13.21
C THR A 195 10.77 0.38 -12.58
N LEU A 196 11.29 -0.59 -11.83
CA LEU A 196 10.45 -1.55 -11.11
C LEU A 196 9.61 -0.88 -10.02
N ARG A 197 10.14 0.13 -9.33
CA ARG A 197 9.39 0.91 -8.33
C ARG A 197 8.24 1.66 -8.97
N VAL A 198 8.49 2.43 -10.03
CA VAL A 198 7.44 3.14 -10.79
C VAL A 198 6.37 2.16 -11.24
N LEU A 199 6.79 1.05 -11.87
CA LEU A 199 5.86 0.04 -12.38
C LEU A 199 5.02 -0.60 -11.26
N SER A 200 5.61 -0.83 -10.08
CA SER A 200 4.88 -1.36 -8.93
C SER A 200 3.80 -0.42 -8.42
N ILE A 201 4.06 0.89 -8.42
CA ILE A 201 3.09 1.90 -8.00
C ILE A 201 1.98 2.03 -9.04
N LEU A 202 2.33 2.12 -10.33
CA LEU A 202 1.36 2.20 -11.43
C LEU A 202 0.39 1.02 -11.42
N ILE A 203 0.90 -0.20 -11.30
CA ILE A 203 0.06 -1.41 -11.26
C ILE A 203 -0.88 -1.40 -10.06
N GLU A 204 -0.52 -0.77 -8.94
CA GLU A 204 -1.40 -0.73 -7.77
C GLU A 204 -2.48 0.33 -7.88
N ILE A 205 -2.17 1.51 -8.42
CA ILE A 205 -3.14 2.60 -8.58
C ILE A 205 -4.11 2.34 -9.75
N ILE A 206 -3.66 1.63 -10.79
CA ILE A 206 -4.52 1.24 -11.93
C ILE A 206 -5.49 0.14 -11.52
N ALA A 207 -5.07 -0.78 -10.64
CA ALA A 207 -5.94 -1.82 -10.14
C ALA A 207 -7.09 -1.16 -9.35
N HIS A 208 -8.28 -1.11 -9.93
CA HIS A 208 -9.43 -0.44 -9.33
C HIS A 208 -9.96 -1.24 -8.14
N TYR A 209 -10.06 -0.59 -6.97
CA TYR A 209 -10.71 -1.15 -5.79
C TYR A 209 -11.61 -0.09 -5.15
N PRO A 210 -12.94 -0.25 -5.19
CA PRO A 210 -13.84 0.75 -4.61
C PRO A 210 -13.61 0.89 -3.10
N ASN A 211 -13.61 2.13 -2.61
CA ASN A 211 -13.47 2.50 -1.19
C ASN A 211 -12.17 2.03 -0.51
N ALA A 212 -11.09 1.82 -1.28
CA ALA A 212 -9.82 1.41 -0.73
C ALA A 212 -8.99 2.60 -0.21
N THR A 213 -8.23 2.38 0.86
CA THR A 213 -7.19 3.31 1.32
C THR A 213 -5.86 2.86 0.74
N THR A 214 -5.15 3.76 0.05
CA THR A 214 -3.84 3.49 -0.51
C THR A 214 -2.77 4.20 0.31
N ILE A 215 -1.79 3.45 0.80
CA ILE A 215 -0.65 3.97 1.55
C ILE A 215 0.61 3.72 0.71
N ILE A 216 1.34 4.77 0.36
CA ILE A 216 2.60 4.68 -0.39
C ILE A 216 3.72 5.23 0.48
N GLU A 217 4.70 4.39 0.80
CA GLU A 217 5.88 4.84 1.55
C GLU A 217 6.99 5.29 0.62
N GLU A 218 7.55 6.46 0.86
CA GLU A 218 8.69 7.06 0.15
C GLU A 218 8.65 6.79 -1.37
N PRO A 219 7.61 7.31 -2.08
CA PRO A 219 7.49 7.11 -3.52
C PRO A 219 8.74 7.59 -4.29
N GLU A 220 9.50 8.54 -3.75
CA GLU A 220 10.74 9.06 -4.30
C GLU A 220 11.91 8.05 -4.35
N THR A 221 11.86 6.99 -3.54
CA THR A 221 13.01 6.09 -3.36
C THR A 221 13.44 5.45 -4.68
N GLN A 222 14.70 5.66 -5.06
CA GLN A 222 15.34 5.11 -6.28
C GLN A 222 14.76 5.60 -7.62
N ILE A 223 13.87 6.61 -7.59
CA ILE A 223 13.27 7.20 -8.79
C ILE A 223 13.98 8.50 -9.15
N HIS A 224 14.24 8.72 -10.44
CA HIS A 224 14.76 10.00 -10.92
C HIS A 224 13.73 11.13 -10.69
N PRO A 225 14.12 12.34 -10.23
CA PRO A 225 13.18 13.42 -9.91
C PRO A 225 12.18 13.76 -11.02
N ALA A 226 12.63 13.81 -12.28
CA ALA A 226 11.76 14.07 -13.43
C ALA A 226 10.71 12.97 -13.67
N MET A 227 11.02 11.70 -13.32
CA MET A 227 10.06 10.60 -13.41
C MET A 227 9.11 10.61 -12.21
N LEU A 228 9.62 10.98 -11.01
CA LEU A 228 8.79 11.15 -9.81
C LEU A 228 7.69 12.19 -10.04
N ALA A 229 8.01 13.35 -10.64
CA ALA A 229 7.03 14.39 -10.92
C ALA A 229 5.87 13.87 -11.80
N LYS A 230 6.20 13.07 -12.82
CA LYS A 230 5.20 12.45 -13.70
C LYS A 230 4.38 11.39 -12.97
N LEU A 231 5.04 10.54 -12.18
CA LEU A 231 4.38 9.52 -11.37
C LEU A 231 3.40 10.13 -10.35
N LEU A 232 3.77 11.21 -9.67
CA LEU A 232 2.89 11.90 -8.72
C LEU A 232 1.62 12.42 -9.41
N ASN A 233 1.71 12.92 -10.65
CA ASN A 233 0.53 13.32 -11.42
C ASN A 233 -0.38 12.14 -11.76
N GLU A 234 0.18 10.98 -12.08
CA GLU A 234 -0.60 9.75 -12.28
C GLU A 234 -1.27 9.33 -10.96
N ILE A 235 -0.52 9.26 -9.85
CA ILE A 235 -1.06 8.95 -8.53
C ILE A 235 -2.27 9.85 -8.23
N LYS A 236 -2.14 11.17 -8.41
CA LYS A 236 -3.24 12.13 -8.21
C LYS A 236 -4.51 11.75 -8.97
N SER A 237 -4.33 11.32 -10.22
CA SER A 237 -5.40 11.10 -11.18
C SER A 237 -6.14 9.80 -10.87
N TYR A 238 -5.43 8.73 -10.52
CA TYR A 238 -6.04 7.44 -10.20
C TYR A 238 -6.63 7.38 -8.79
N THR A 239 -6.14 8.21 -7.86
CA THR A 239 -6.61 8.21 -6.46
C THR A 239 -7.50 9.40 -6.12
N TRP A 240 -8.11 10.05 -7.11
CA TRP A 240 -8.94 11.25 -6.88
C TRP A 240 -10.13 10.98 -5.96
N ASP A 241 -10.73 9.78 -6.06
CA ASP A 241 -11.88 9.34 -5.26
C ASP A 241 -11.50 8.40 -4.09
N GLU A 242 -10.20 8.26 -3.82
CA GLU A 242 -9.67 7.31 -2.84
C GLU A 242 -8.98 8.01 -1.66
N ASN A 243 -8.87 7.32 -0.52
CA ASN A 243 -8.07 7.80 0.59
C ASN A 243 -6.59 7.49 0.35
N LEU A 244 -5.78 8.50 0.00
CA LEU A 244 -4.35 8.37 -0.26
C LEU A 244 -3.53 8.90 0.91
N ILE A 245 -2.62 8.08 1.45
CA ILE A 245 -1.63 8.46 2.45
C ILE A 245 -0.24 8.24 1.87
N ILE A 246 0.59 9.28 1.88
CA ILE A 246 1.99 9.19 1.45
C ILE A 246 2.89 9.55 2.63
N SER A 247 3.89 8.72 2.90
CA SER A 247 5.03 9.11 3.74
C SER A 247 6.19 9.51 2.85
N THR A 248 6.89 10.58 3.18
CA THR A 248 7.97 11.10 2.35
C THR A 248 8.95 11.94 3.15
N HIS A 249 10.21 11.93 2.72
CA HIS A 249 11.23 12.90 3.12
C HIS A 249 11.65 13.81 1.95
N SER A 250 10.90 13.79 0.85
CA SER A 250 11.22 14.51 -0.38
C SER A 250 10.55 15.89 -0.42
N PRO A 251 11.32 16.98 -0.54
CA PRO A 251 10.77 18.31 -0.82
C PRO A 251 9.86 18.31 -2.06
N GLN A 252 10.22 17.54 -3.09
CA GLN A 252 9.44 17.47 -4.33
C GLN A 252 8.04 16.84 -4.13
N VAL A 253 7.92 15.84 -3.26
CA VAL A 253 6.62 15.20 -2.96
C VAL A 253 5.78 16.13 -2.09
N VAL A 254 6.42 16.80 -1.14
CA VAL A 254 5.79 17.82 -0.29
C VAL A 254 5.27 18.99 -1.14
N ALA A 255 6.07 19.48 -2.10
CA ALA A 255 5.69 20.55 -3.03
C ALA A 255 4.54 20.18 -3.98
N TRP A 256 4.27 18.88 -4.17
CA TRP A 256 3.18 18.41 -5.03
C TRP A 256 1.81 18.45 -4.34
N THR A 257 1.76 18.45 -3.01
CA THR A 257 0.51 18.51 -2.24
C THR A 257 0.18 19.94 -1.79
N LYS A 258 -0.98 20.11 -1.15
CA LYS A 258 -1.38 21.38 -0.53
C LYS A 258 -0.96 21.42 0.94
N PRO A 259 -0.69 22.60 1.52
CA PRO A 259 -0.32 22.75 2.93
C PRO A 259 -1.33 22.09 3.89
N GLU A 260 -2.63 22.23 3.62
CA GLU A 260 -3.71 21.66 4.45
C GLU A 260 -3.69 20.12 4.55
N ASN A 261 -3.04 19.46 3.58
CA ASN A 261 -2.93 18.01 3.51
C ASN A 261 -1.67 17.47 4.21
N ILE A 262 -0.82 18.35 4.76
CA ILE A 262 0.44 17.96 5.38
C ILE A 262 0.21 17.58 6.84
N SER A 263 0.73 16.41 7.20
CA SER A 263 0.85 15.96 8.58
C SER A 263 2.31 15.81 8.92
N LEU A 264 2.80 16.62 9.87
CA LEU A 264 4.15 16.57 10.39
C LEU A 264 4.27 15.45 11.41
N VAL A 265 5.26 14.59 11.22
CA VAL A 265 5.58 13.49 12.12
C VAL A 265 6.90 13.81 12.81
N TYR A 266 6.89 13.86 14.13
CA TYR A 266 8.07 14.16 14.92
C TYR A 266 8.11 13.29 16.18
N ARG A 267 9.28 13.21 16.81
CA ARG A 267 9.47 12.43 18.03
C ARG A 267 9.70 13.35 19.22
N ASN A 268 8.78 13.34 20.17
CA ASN A 268 8.88 14.10 21.41
C ASN A 268 8.98 13.14 22.60
N GLN A 269 10.01 13.29 23.43
CA GLN A 269 10.24 12.47 24.64
C GLN A 269 10.13 10.95 24.39
N GLY A 270 10.65 10.48 23.24
CA GLY A 270 10.61 9.07 22.87
C GLY A 270 9.26 8.56 22.34
N ARG A 271 8.25 9.42 22.20
CA ARG A 271 6.94 9.11 21.60
C ARG A 271 6.82 9.77 20.23
N THR A 272 6.21 9.07 19.28
CA THR A 272 5.86 9.63 17.98
C THR A 272 4.61 10.49 18.13
N SER A 273 4.67 11.71 17.63
CA SER A 273 3.58 12.67 17.58
C SER A 273 3.31 13.04 16.12
N VAL A 274 2.05 13.24 15.79
CA VAL A 274 1.60 13.68 14.46
C VAL A 274 0.73 14.90 14.64
N ARG A 275 1.01 15.97 13.91
CA ARG A 275 0.18 17.19 13.89
C ARG A 275 0.00 17.70 12.47
N LYS A 276 -1.09 18.42 12.21
CA LYS A 276 -1.23 19.20 10.98
C LYS A 276 -0.49 20.54 11.10
N LEU A 277 -0.29 21.21 9.97
CA LEU A 277 0.11 22.60 9.98
C LEU A 277 -1.00 23.45 10.61
N GLU A 278 -0.61 24.41 11.45
CA GLU A 278 -1.49 25.39 12.06
C GLU A 278 -1.87 26.48 11.06
N GLU A 279 -2.99 27.17 11.28
CA GLU A 279 -3.50 28.20 10.36
C GLU A 279 -2.46 29.30 10.09
N GLY A 280 -1.75 29.77 11.13
CA GLY A 280 -0.67 30.75 10.98
C GLY A 280 0.60 30.20 10.31
N GLU A 281 0.83 28.88 10.33
CA GLU A 281 1.91 28.26 9.55
C GLU A 281 1.52 28.18 8.07
N ILE A 282 0.27 27.86 7.77
CA ILE A 282 -0.27 27.83 6.41
C ILE A 282 -0.24 29.22 5.78
N GLU A 283 -0.57 30.28 6.53
CA GLU A 283 -0.47 31.66 6.03
C GLU A 283 0.95 32.02 5.59
N LYS A 284 1.95 31.69 6.42
CA LYS A 284 3.38 31.91 6.11
C LYS A 284 3.85 31.10 4.91
N VAL A 285 3.35 29.87 4.77
CA VAL A 285 3.59 29.04 3.58
C VAL A 285 3.04 29.71 2.34
N VAL A 286 1.79 30.20 2.38
CA VAL A 286 1.14 30.85 1.24
C VAL A 286 1.89 32.13 0.85
N GLU A 287 2.33 32.91 1.82
CA GLU A 287 3.18 34.09 1.59
C GLU A 287 4.50 33.69 0.88
N HIS A 288 5.18 32.66 1.36
CA HIS A 288 6.41 32.16 0.76
C HIS A 288 6.23 31.64 -0.67
N LEU A 289 5.12 30.94 -0.94
CA LEU A 289 4.75 30.47 -2.27
C LEU A 289 4.47 31.63 -3.24
N CYS A 290 4.01 32.78 -2.75
CA CYS A 290 3.77 33.98 -3.56
C CYS A 290 5.05 34.73 -3.91
N GLU A 291 6.10 34.66 -3.07
CA GLU A 291 7.32 35.45 -3.24
C GLU A 291 8.33 34.84 -4.20
N GLU A 292 8.54 33.51 -4.19
CA GLU A 292 9.26 32.71 -5.22
C GLU A 292 9.60 31.25 -4.79
N GLY A 293 9.20 30.81 -3.59
CA GLY A 293 9.57 29.49 -3.04
C GLY A 293 8.57 28.36 -3.31
N ASP A 294 8.97 27.12 -3.01
CA ASP A 294 8.06 25.96 -3.01
C ASP A 294 7.77 25.44 -1.58
N LEU A 295 6.70 24.66 -1.43
CA LEU A 295 6.26 24.14 -0.12
C LEU A 295 7.27 23.17 0.49
N GLY A 296 8.02 22.45 -0.35
CA GLY A 296 9.12 21.61 0.09
C GLY A 296 10.23 22.47 0.70
N ASP A 297 10.74 23.44 -0.04
CA ASP A 297 11.78 24.36 0.39
C ASP A 297 11.43 25.03 1.72
N TRP A 298 10.17 25.48 1.88
CA TRP A 298 9.71 26.08 3.14
C TRP A 298 9.77 25.10 4.32
N ILE A 299 9.21 23.89 4.16
CA ILE A 299 9.20 22.88 5.24
C ILE A 299 10.63 22.46 5.61
N TYR A 300 11.51 22.31 4.63
CA TYR A 300 12.89 21.89 4.84
C TYR A 300 13.86 23.03 5.15
N SER A 301 13.38 24.28 5.25
CA SER A 301 14.20 25.44 5.63
C SER A 301 14.64 25.46 7.10
N GLY A 302 14.04 24.58 7.94
CA GLY A 302 14.24 24.57 9.38
C GLY A 302 13.38 25.59 10.13
N ILE A 303 12.45 26.28 9.47
CA ILE A 303 11.55 27.25 10.10
C ILE A 303 10.60 26.62 11.13
N LEU A 304 10.41 25.30 11.05
CA LEU A 304 9.57 24.50 11.94
C LEU A 304 10.38 23.78 13.04
N ASP A 305 11.71 23.90 13.02
CA ASP A 305 12.57 23.27 14.01
C ASP A 305 12.64 24.18 15.24
N GLU A 306 11.95 23.80 16.32
CA GLU A 306 12.12 24.38 17.67
C GLU A 306 13.38 23.86 18.37
#